data_AF-A0A5B0RXB8-F1
#
_entry.id   AF-A0A5B0RXB8-F1
#
_cell.length_a   1.000
_cell.length_b   1.000
_cell.length_c   1.000
_cell.angle_alpha   90.00
_cell.angle_beta   90.00
_cell.angle_gamma   90.00
#
_symmetry.space_group_name_H-M   'P 1'
#
loop_
_entity.id
_entity.type
_entity.pdbx_description
1 polymer ?
#
loop_
_entity_poly.entity_id
_entity_poly.type
_entity_poly.pdbx_seq_one_letter_code
_entity_poly.pdbx_strand_id
1 'polypeptide(L)'
;MEMVESSMLAKDANSHCEWRNRLPTWPHQLTISTCHPCRTVAAVWGRVPPQPNQPPHFRANNPARLPTSSSLSTNRDSPSSQSTVSSHHPGPAESFVVLSESTLGAARAQPDLQGDHSPSPKPQDQSQASSVRHPSPNINNRVFKLAELLSGNPANFQHPLCTECTDKLLEWMHNQLQSAKSNRDRYAIFERELNREKSAAAEGSYESCKKIKQDIEELKIRESVAVQKLRQTESECEKFEAELREIERLESEQDKEEEQFWDDYNQYLLESEEIQSQLDSVTTRYRNDQNELAKLKATNVYKDAFCIGCETGVGTINGLRLGRLTDVPVEWVEINAAWGHTALLLQTLCKRMKFTLDGYRLIPMGSFSRIERTKGDKSCLELFGSDDFALARMLHNRRFDNAMVDFLECLRQVSEQVIRRNPQAKIPFR
;
A
#
# COMPACT_ATOMS: atom_id res chain seq x y z
N MET A 1 76.56 0.39 -28.38
CA MET A 1 75.64 1.54 -28.22
C MET A 1 75.26 1.98 -29.61
N GLU A 2 74.33 1.24 -30.20
CA GLU A 2 73.92 1.25 -31.61
C GLU A 2 72.37 1.22 -31.61
N MET A 3 71.60 1.73 -32.59
CA MET A 3 71.63 1.51 -34.05
C MET A 3 71.36 0.02 -34.43
N VAL A 4 70.43 -0.33 -35.33
CA VAL A 4 69.44 0.50 -36.07
C VAL A 4 68.27 -0.36 -36.61
N GLU A 5 67.15 0.29 -36.96
CA GLU A 5 66.03 -0.11 -37.87
C GLU A 5 65.10 -1.34 -37.63
N SER A 6 63.82 -1.13 -38.02
CA SER A 6 62.86 -2.05 -38.66
C SER A 6 62.39 -3.34 -37.95
N SER A 7 61.14 -3.81 -38.06
CA SER A 7 59.85 -3.29 -38.61
C SER A 7 58.72 -4.29 -38.18
N MET A 8 57.44 -4.33 -38.62
CA MET A 8 56.61 -3.62 -39.62
C MET A 8 55.11 -3.89 -39.31
N LEU A 9 54.18 -2.95 -39.62
CA LEU A 9 52.71 -3.18 -39.78
C LEU A 9 51.90 -3.65 -38.52
N ALA A 10 50.58 -3.50 -38.37
CA ALA A 10 49.60 -2.58 -39.00
C ALA A 10 48.25 -2.53 -38.24
N LYS A 11 47.58 -1.36 -38.34
CA LYS A 11 46.12 -1.14 -38.42
C LYS A 11 45.16 -1.35 -37.21
N ASP A 12 44.46 -0.24 -36.96
CA ASP A 12 43.00 -0.08 -36.87
C ASP A 12 42.21 -0.78 -35.75
N ALA A 13 41.77 0.01 -34.76
CA ALA A 13 40.70 -0.31 -33.84
C ALA A 13 39.58 0.75 -33.89
N ASN A 14 38.48 0.47 -34.60
CA ASN A 14 37.20 1.18 -34.42
C ASN A 14 36.00 0.42 -35.01
N SER A 15 35.22 -0.25 -34.15
CA SER A 15 33.89 -0.81 -34.43
C SER A 15 33.33 -1.45 -33.13
N HIS A 16 32.03 -1.64 -32.94
CA HIS A 16 30.84 -0.82 -33.25
C HIS A 16 29.70 -1.40 -32.36
N CYS A 17 28.65 -0.64 -32.05
CA CYS A 17 27.57 -1.16 -31.18
C CYS A 17 26.67 -2.18 -31.90
N GLU A 18 26.43 -3.36 -31.30
CA GLU A 18 25.24 -4.18 -31.60
C GLU A 18 24.89 -5.12 -30.42
N TRP A 19 23.85 -4.78 -29.64
CA TRP A 19 23.26 -5.69 -28.65
C TRP A 19 22.01 -6.35 -29.24
N ARG A 20 22.03 -7.69 -29.35
CA ARG A 20 20.89 -8.51 -29.84
C ARG A 20 20.53 -9.61 -28.85
N ASN A 21 19.23 -9.71 -28.60
CA ASN A 21 18.50 -10.70 -27.81
C ASN A 21 19.18 -12.07 -27.66
N ARG A 22 19.39 -12.52 -26.41
CA ARG A 22 19.55 -13.94 -26.06
C ARG A 22 18.81 -14.24 -24.76
N LEU A 23 17.74 -15.03 -24.85
CA LEU A 23 17.19 -15.74 -23.69
C LEU A 23 18.04 -17.00 -23.45
N PRO A 24 18.37 -17.36 -22.19
CA PRO A 24 19.15 -18.55 -21.90
C PRO A 24 18.29 -19.82 -22.01
N THR A 25 18.74 -20.79 -22.81
CA THR A 25 18.15 -22.13 -22.91
C THR A 25 18.95 -23.11 -22.06
N TRP A 26 18.33 -23.72 -21.06
CA TRP A 26 18.96 -24.75 -20.21
C TRP A 26 18.93 -26.14 -20.88
N PRO A 27 20.06 -26.87 -20.93
CA PRO A 27 20.11 -28.25 -21.43
C PRO A 27 20.24 -29.26 -20.28
N HIS A 28 19.52 -30.39 -20.36
CA HIS A 28 20.10 -31.71 -20.70
C HIS A 28 19.06 -32.84 -20.67
N GLN A 29 19.40 -33.94 -21.33
CA GLN A 29 18.64 -35.20 -21.33
C GLN A 29 19.18 -36.16 -20.26
N LEU A 30 18.31 -36.92 -19.63
CA LEU A 30 18.67 -38.19 -18.97
C LEU A 30 17.62 -39.26 -19.28
N THR A 31 18.09 -40.41 -19.75
CA THR A 31 17.26 -41.58 -20.11
C THR A 31 17.29 -42.63 -19.01
N ILE A 32 16.12 -43.12 -18.59
CA ILE A 32 15.96 -44.37 -17.83
C ILE A 32 14.90 -45.24 -18.53
N SER A 33 15.06 -46.56 -18.42
CA SER A 33 14.37 -47.56 -19.24
C SER A 33 13.21 -48.27 -18.51
N THR A 34 12.22 -48.71 -19.30
CA THR A 34 11.32 -49.87 -19.05
C THR A 34 10.58 -49.97 -17.71
N CYS A 35 9.25 -49.76 -17.74
CA CYS A 35 8.27 -50.88 -17.70
C CYS A 35 6.80 -50.40 -17.92
N HIS A 36 5.86 -51.35 -17.98
CA HIS A 36 4.43 -51.18 -18.30
C HIS A 36 3.59 -52.11 -17.40
N PRO A 37 2.25 -51.97 -17.34
CA PRO A 37 1.42 -50.77 -17.53
C PRO A 37 0.30 -50.64 -16.44
N CYS A 38 -0.31 -49.46 -16.25
CA CYS A 38 -1.67 -49.42 -15.70
C CYS A 38 -2.52 -48.20 -16.11
N ARG A 39 -3.68 -48.51 -16.71
CA ARG A 39 -4.94 -47.74 -16.84
C ARG A 39 -4.88 -46.20 -16.99
N THR A 40 -5.03 -45.81 -18.24
CA THR A 40 -5.65 -44.57 -18.75
C THR A 40 -6.80 -44.01 -17.90
N VAL A 41 -6.67 -42.73 -17.51
CA VAL A 41 -7.78 -41.75 -17.52
C VAL A 41 -7.23 -40.46 -18.13
N ALA A 42 -7.88 -39.92 -19.15
CA ALA A 42 -7.45 -38.69 -19.81
C ALA A 42 -8.14 -37.46 -19.20
N ALA A 43 -7.36 -36.43 -18.86
CA ALA A 43 -7.84 -35.10 -18.52
C ALA A 43 -7.06 -34.06 -19.34
N VAL A 44 -7.76 -33.13 -19.97
CA VAL A 44 -7.20 -32.23 -21.00
C VAL A 44 -6.64 -30.95 -20.37
N TRP A 45 -5.32 -30.77 -20.43
CA TRP A 45 -4.66 -29.51 -20.07
C TRP A 45 -4.74 -28.52 -21.23
N GLY A 46 -5.86 -27.79 -21.32
CA GLY A 46 -6.03 -26.69 -22.27
C GLY A 46 -5.19 -25.47 -21.87
N ARG A 47 -4.26 -25.04 -22.74
CA ARG A 47 -3.60 -23.73 -22.59
C ARG A 47 -4.60 -22.60 -22.88
N VAL A 48 -4.70 -21.63 -21.98
CA VAL A 48 -5.38 -20.34 -22.21
C VAL A 48 -4.40 -19.24 -21.78
N PRO A 49 -4.15 -18.20 -22.61
CA PRO A 49 -3.25 -17.11 -22.25
C PRO A 49 -3.92 -16.14 -21.25
N PRO A 50 -3.14 -15.49 -20.37
CA PRO A 50 -3.68 -14.46 -19.47
C PRO A 50 -4.07 -13.19 -20.24
N GLN A 51 -5.18 -12.57 -19.82
CA GLN A 51 -5.56 -11.19 -20.15
C GLN A 51 -5.38 -10.32 -18.89
N PRO A 52 -5.03 -9.03 -19.02
CA PRO A 52 -4.74 -8.18 -17.87
C PRO A 52 -6.00 -7.60 -17.19
N ASN A 53 -5.80 -7.05 -16.00
CA ASN A 53 -6.70 -6.16 -15.24
C ASN A 53 -8.02 -6.75 -14.70
N GLN A 54 -7.95 -7.33 -13.49
CA GLN A 54 -8.98 -7.14 -12.46
C GLN A 54 -8.42 -7.41 -11.05
N PRO A 55 -8.66 -6.53 -10.05
CA PRO A 55 -8.32 -6.82 -8.65
C PRO A 55 -9.32 -7.82 -8.03
N PRO A 56 -8.91 -8.61 -7.02
CA PRO A 56 -9.74 -9.67 -6.47
C PRO A 56 -10.92 -9.14 -5.63
N HIS A 57 -12.15 -9.46 -6.04
CA HIS A 57 -13.35 -9.24 -5.24
C HIS A 57 -13.44 -10.27 -4.10
N PHE A 58 -13.36 -9.82 -2.84
CA PHE A 58 -13.63 -10.67 -1.69
C PHE A 58 -15.10 -11.08 -1.61
N ARG A 59 -15.34 -12.39 -1.53
CA ARG A 59 -16.67 -13.00 -1.59
C ARG A 59 -17.17 -13.40 -0.19
N ALA A 60 -17.73 -12.44 0.54
CA ALA A 60 -18.39 -12.73 1.81
C ALA A 60 -19.68 -13.55 1.60
N ASN A 61 -19.78 -14.72 2.24
CA ASN A 61 -21.00 -15.53 2.26
C ASN A 61 -21.97 -15.00 3.32
N ASN A 62 -23.26 -14.95 2.98
CA ASN A 62 -24.32 -14.37 3.79
C ASN A 62 -25.26 -15.46 4.36
N PRO A 63 -25.62 -15.45 5.66
CA PRO A 63 -26.69 -16.29 6.19
C PRO A 63 -27.89 -15.49 6.72
N ALA A 64 -29.07 -15.75 6.12
CA ALA A 64 -30.42 -15.44 6.61
C ALA A 64 -30.79 -13.96 6.92
N ARG A 65 -32.06 -13.53 6.98
CA ARG A 65 -33.35 -13.84 6.31
C ARG A 65 -34.36 -12.86 6.95
N LEU A 66 -35.19 -12.20 6.15
CA LEU A 66 -36.19 -11.20 6.60
C LEU A 66 -37.22 -11.75 7.61
N PRO A 67 -37.90 -10.86 8.36
CA PRO A 67 -39.27 -10.52 7.93
C PRO A 67 -39.53 -9.01 7.75
N THR A 68 -40.68 -8.69 7.15
CA THR A 68 -41.05 -7.38 6.55
C THR A 68 -42.12 -6.59 7.31
N SER A 69 -41.94 -5.27 7.41
CA SER A 69 -43.00 -4.22 7.46
C SER A 69 -42.34 -2.83 7.44
N SER A 70 -42.96 -1.72 7.03
CA SER A 70 -44.12 -1.50 6.15
C SER A 70 -44.08 -0.05 5.61
N SER A 71 -44.77 0.22 4.50
CA SER A 71 -44.89 1.52 3.81
C SER A 71 -45.27 2.73 4.67
N LEU A 72 -44.70 3.91 4.38
CA LEU A 72 -45.43 5.07 3.81
C LEU A 72 -44.50 6.28 3.52
N SER A 73 -45.02 7.25 2.76
CA SER A 73 -44.31 8.46 2.29
C SER A 73 -44.94 9.73 2.88
N THR A 74 -44.17 10.82 3.11
CA THR A 74 -44.42 12.20 2.60
C THR A 74 -43.64 13.31 3.34
N ASN A 75 -43.31 14.35 2.58
CA ASN A 75 -43.26 15.80 2.90
C ASN A 75 -42.57 16.36 4.17
N ARG A 76 -41.43 17.02 3.92
CA ARG A 76 -41.22 18.50 3.93
C ARG A 76 -41.39 19.37 5.20
N ASP A 77 -40.41 20.29 5.31
CA ASP A 77 -40.40 21.61 5.98
C ASP A 77 -40.32 21.68 7.53
N SER A 78 -39.93 22.86 8.05
CA SER A 78 -39.25 23.09 9.36
C SER A 78 -39.95 24.21 10.18
N PRO A 79 -39.33 24.90 11.18
CA PRO A 79 -38.30 24.53 12.17
C PRO A 79 -38.66 24.93 13.64
N SER A 80 -37.99 24.35 14.63
CA SER A 80 -37.73 24.93 15.97
C SER A 80 -36.76 23.99 16.73
N SER A 81 -36.00 24.32 17.78
CA SER A 81 -35.46 25.53 18.43
C SER A 81 -34.81 24.99 19.74
N GLN A 82 -33.84 25.69 20.32
CA GLN A 82 -33.04 25.30 21.51
C GLN A 82 -31.97 24.20 21.22
N SER A 83 -30.68 24.24 21.57
CA SER A 83 -29.73 25.19 22.21
C SER A 83 -29.04 24.64 23.48
N THR A 84 -27.88 23.99 23.34
CA THR A 84 -26.91 23.80 24.45
C THR A 84 -25.44 23.77 23.98
N VAL A 85 -24.73 24.87 24.22
CA VAL A 85 -23.38 24.99 24.84
C VAL A 85 -22.11 24.42 24.14
N SER A 86 -21.02 25.20 24.28
CA SER A 86 -19.56 24.88 24.19
C SER A 86 -18.85 24.63 22.84
N SER A 87 -18.23 25.72 22.35
CA SER A 87 -16.80 25.85 21.93
C SER A 87 -16.16 24.90 20.92
N HIS A 88 -15.73 25.46 19.78
CA HIS A 88 -14.63 24.94 18.96
C HIS A 88 -13.27 25.51 19.39
N HIS A 89 -12.21 24.68 19.30
CA HIS A 89 -10.96 25.03 18.61
C HIS A 89 -10.28 23.71 18.16
N PRO A 90 -9.71 23.62 16.94
CA PRO A 90 -9.13 22.38 16.42
C PRO A 90 -7.62 22.25 16.75
N GLY A 91 -7.20 21.02 17.06
CA GLY A 91 -5.80 20.57 17.09
C GLY A 91 -5.59 19.41 16.09
N PRO A 92 -4.33 19.03 15.78
CA PRO A 92 -4.04 18.06 14.73
C PRO A 92 -4.54 16.65 15.08
N ALA A 93 -5.02 15.93 14.07
CA ALA A 93 -5.40 14.53 14.20
C ALA A 93 -4.15 13.64 14.16
N GLU A 94 -3.84 12.97 15.27
CA GLU A 94 -2.80 11.94 15.32
C GLU A 94 -3.27 10.67 14.61
N SER A 95 -2.36 9.99 13.91
CA SER A 95 -2.67 8.82 13.09
C SER A 95 -2.89 7.57 13.93
N PHE A 96 -4.12 7.09 14.02
CA PHE A 96 -4.43 5.84 14.73
C PHE A 96 -4.13 4.60 13.86
N VAL A 97 -3.01 3.92 14.12
CA VAL A 97 -2.69 2.63 13.52
C VAL A 97 -3.41 1.52 14.29
N VAL A 98 -4.45 0.94 13.68
CA VAL A 98 -5.13 -0.24 14.23
C VAL A 98 -4.27 -1.48 13.97
N LEU A 99 -3.53 -1.94 14.99
CA LEU A 99 -2.94 -3.27 14.96
C LEU A 99 -4.00 -4.32 15.28
N SER A 100 -4.07 -5.38 14.48
CA SER A 100 -4.91 -6.55 14.76
C SER A 100 -4.29 -7.41 15.88
N GLU A 101 -5.15 -8.06 16.67
CA GLU A 101 -4.77 -8.73 17.94
C GLU A 101 -3.73 -9.86 17.79
N SER A 102 -3.48 -10.34 16.57
CA SER A 102 -2.46 -11.35 16.24
C SER A 102 -1.03 -11.00 16.70
N THR A 103 -0.75 -9.73 17.02
CA THR A 103 0.59 -9.26 17.45
C THR A 103 0.81 -9.26 18.97
N LEU A 104 -0.23 -9.45 19.79
CA LEU A 104 -0.11 -9.45 21.26
C LEU A 104 0.16 -10.84 21.88
N GLY A 105 0.22 -11.91 21.07
CA GLY A 105 0.42 -13.29 21.54
C GLY A 105 1.86 -13.64 21.96
N ALA A 106 2.87 -12.93 21.47
CA ALA A 106 4.27 -13.36 21.50
C ALA A 106 5.04 -13.13 22.82
N ALA A 107 4.35 -12.98 23.96
CA ALA A 107 4.95 -12.59 25.24
C ALA A 107 4.71 -13.56 26.42
N ARG A 108 4.21 -14.79 26.17
CA ARG A 108 4.04 -15.84 27.19
C ARG A 108 4.29 -17.27 26.67
N ALA A 109 5.55 -17.62 26.41
CA ALA A 109 5.96 -19.02 26.28
C ALA A 109 7.45 -19.22 26.62
N GLN A 110 7.74 -19.70 27.83
CA GLN A 110 8.99 -20.42 28.15
C GLN A 110 8.65 -21.53 29.15
N PRO A 111 8.93 -22.81 28.84
CA PRO A 111 8.80 -23.92 29.77
C PRO A 111 10.15 -24.22 30.45
N ASP A 112 10.13 -24.62 31.72
CA ASP A 112 11.14 -25.55 32.26
C ASP A 112 10.57 -26.35 33.45
N LEU A 113 11.31 -27.33 33.93
CA LEU A 113 10.81 -28.53 34.60
C LEU A 113 11.09 -28.64 36.10
N GLN A 114 10.33 -29.56 36.73
CA GLN A 114 10.59 -30.28 37.99
C GLN A 114 10.50 -29.53 39.35
N GLY A 115 9.91 -30.23 40.33
CA GLY A 115 9.88 -29.84 41.75
C GLY A 115 8.56 -30.18 42.44
N ASP A 116 8.51 -31.31 43.15
CA ASP A 116 7.29 -31.78 43.84
C ASP A 116 7.24 -31.31 45.32
N HIS A 117 6.05 -31.42 45.92
CA HIS A 117 5.71 -31.39 47.35
C HIS A 117 5.52 -30.04 48.10
N SER A 118 4.24 -29.81 48.44
CA SER A 118 3.65 -29.29 49.71
C SER A 118 4.23 -28.07 50.46
N PRO A 119 3.39 -27.05 50.78
CA PRO A 119 3.80 -25.89 51.55
C PRO A 119 3.75 -26.12 53.08
N SER A 120 4.68 -25.47 53.80
CA SER A 120 4.52 -25.12 55.22
C SER A 120 5.22 -23.76 55.46
N PRO A 121 4.59 -22.79 56.17
CA PRO A 121 5.00 -21.39 56.11
C PRO A 121 6.20 -21.05 57.02
N LYS A 122 6.99 -20.04 56.60
CA LYS A 122 7.95 -19.30 57.44
C LYS A 122 7.43 -17.87 57.67
N PRO A 123 7.54 -17.30 58.88
CA PRO A 123 7.18 -15.90 59.16
C PRO A 123 8.33 -14.92 58.86
N GLN A 124 8.01 -13.62 58.80
CA GLN A 124 8.99 -12.52 58.81
C GLN A 124 8.86 -11.66 60.07
N ASP A 125 10.04 -11.31 60.60
CA ASP A 125 10.46 -10.11 61.34
C ASP A 125 9.52 -9.22 62.20
N GLN A 126 10.01 -8.97 63.43
CA GLN A 126 10.12 -7.65 64.11
C GLN A 126 8.84 -6.94 64.62
N SER A 127 8.85 -6.23 65.75
CA SER A 127 9.88 -6.06 66.81
C SER A 127 9.27 -5.49 68.10
N GLN A 128 9.92 -5.71 69.27
CA GLN A 128 10.30 -4.66 70.24
C GLN A 128 11.22 -5.20 71.35
N ALA A 129 11.84 -4.29 72.11
CA ALA A 129 12.94 -4.53 73.04
C ALA A 129 12.53 -5.33 74.33
N SER A 130 13.43 -5.88 75.16
CA SER A 130 14.76 -5.35 75.55
C SER A 130 15.64 -6.37 76.32
N SER A 131 16.88 -5.95 76.64
CA SER A 131 17.87 -6.58 77.53
C SER A 131 18.73 -7.71 76.96
N VAL A 132 20.01 -7.70 77.33
CA VAL A 132 21.08 -8.58 76.79
C VAL A 132 21.31 -9.78 77.69
N ARG A 133 21.34 -10.99 77.12
CA ARG A 133 22.07 -12.16 77.67
C ARG A 133 22.39 -13.18 76.57
N HIS A 134 23.54 -13.82 76.67
CA HIS A 134 23.99 -14.84 75.73
C HIS A 134 23.13 -16.12 75.81
N PRO A 135 22.87 -16.84 74.70
CA PRO A 135 22.23 -18.14 74.75
C PRO A 135 23.15 -19.19 75.40
N SER A 136 22.76 -19.70 76.57
CA SER A 136 23.50 -20.80 77.22
C SER A 136 23.42 -22.08 76.37
N PRO A 137 24.55 -22.77 76.09
CA PRO A 137 24.52 -24.01 75.32
C PRO A 137 23.81 -25.12 76.11
N ASN A 138 22.82 -25.76 75.47
CA ASN A 138 22.00 -26.82 76.06
C ASN A 138 22.87 -27.92 76.70
N ILE A 139 22.61 -28.22 77.98
CA ILE A 139 23.35 -29.21 78.78
C ILE A 139 23.33 -30.59 78.09
N ASN A 140 22.22 -30.95 77.43
CA ASN A 140 22.08 -32.23 76.74
C ASN A 140 23.08 -32.37 75.58
N ASN A 141 23.41 -31.28 74.87
CA ASN A 141 24.45 -31.29 73.83
C ASN A 141 25.85 -31.52 74.42
N ARG A 142 26.09 -31.10 75.67
CA ARG A 142 27.36 -31.38 76.37
C ARG A 142 27.46 -32.84 76.81
N VAL A 143 26.35 -33.45 77.23
CA VAL A 143 26.29 -34.89 77.58
C VAL A 143 26.47 -35.76 76.33
N PHE A 144 25.76 -35.46 75.23
CA PHE A 144 25.95 -36.17 73.95
C PHE A 144 27.39 -36.08 73.44
N LYS A 145 28.00 -34.88 73.46
CA LYS A 145 29.38 -34.69 72.98
C LYS A 145 30.43 -35.30 73.90
N LEU A 146 30.18 -35.40 75.21
CA LEU A 146 31.00 -36.18 76.14
C LEU A 146 30.92 -37.68 75.82
N ALA A 147 29.71 -38.20 75.59
CA ALA A 147 29.50 -39.61 75.29
C ALA A 147 30.10 -40.03 73.92
N GLU A 148 30.02 -39.15 72.92
CA GLU A 148 30.67 -39.30 71.60
C GLU A 148 32.19 -39.45 71.75
N LEU A 149 32.83 -38.54 72.49
CA LEU A 149 34.27 -38.56 72.75
C LEU A 149 34.71 -39.82 73.52
N LEU A 150 33.95 -40.23 74.54
CA LEU A 150 34.24 -41.43 75.33
C LEU A 150 34.04 -42.73 74.52
N SER A 151 33.04 -42.78 73.63
CA SER A 151 32.77 -43.95 72.78
C SER A 151 33.82 -44.10 71.66
N GLY A 152 34.37 -42.99 71.17
CA GLY A 152 35.35 -43.00 70.09
C GLY A 152 36.79 -43.25 70.52
N ASN A 153 37.18 -42.93 71.78
CA ASN A 153 38.59 -43.03 72.19
C ASN A 153 38.78 -43.20 73.73
N PRO A 154 38.66 -44.43 74.27
CA PRO A 154 38.60 -44.66 75.72
C PRO A 154 39.91 -44.45 76.49
N ALA A 155 41.06 -44.29 75.80
CA ALA A 155 42.38 -44.27 76.44
C ALA A 155 42.76 -42.95 77.15
N ASN A 156 42.11 -41.83 76.80
CA ASN A 156 42.64 -40.49 77.07
C ASN A 156 41.86 -39.64 78.10
N PHE A 157 40.94 -40.23 78.89
CA PHE A 157 40.11 -39.49 79.85
C PHE A 157 40.43 -39.85 81.31
N GLN A 158 41.60 -39.42 81.82
CA GLN A 158 42.02 -39.64 83.22
C GLN A 158 41.50 -38.57 84.20
N HIS A 159 40.43 -37.84 83.88
CA HIS A 159 39.81 -36.87 84.78
C HIS A 159 38.52 -37.48 85.39
N PRO A 160 38.39 -37.57 86.73
CA PRO A 160 37.18 -38.07 87.34
C PRO A 160 36.01 -37.12 87.04
N LEU A 161 34.95 -37.64 86.42
CA LEU A 161 33.70 -36.91 86.24
C LEU A 161 33.09 -36.61 87.62
N CYS A 162 32.49 -35.42 87.79
CA CYS A 162 31.68 -35.16 88.98
C CYS A 162 30.44 -36.08 89.00
N THR A 163 29.83 -36.27 90.17
CA THR A 163 28.65 -37.12 90.36
C THR A 163 27.55 -36.78 89.35
N GLU A 164 27.13 -35.52 89.29
CA GLU A 164 26.10 -35.06 88.34
C GLU A 164 26.39 -35.35 86.86
N CYS A 165 27.66 -35.31 86.43
CA CYS A 165 28.04 -35.66 85.06
C CYS A 165 28.10 -37.19 84.85
N THR A 166 28.44 -37.94 85.90
CA THR A 166 28.46 -39.40 85.89
C THR A 166 27.04 -39.96 85.83
N ASP A 167 26.14 -39.44 86.66
CA ASP A 167 24.72 -39.85 86.70
C ASP A 167 24.03 -39.58 85.35
N LYS A 168 24.25 -38.39 84.76
CA LYS A 168 23.70 -38.03 83.43
C LYS A 168 24.32 -38.86 82.30
N LEU A 169 25.57 -39.29 82.41
CA LEU A 169 26.21 -40.21 81.45
C LEU A 169 25.67 -41.64 81.61
N LEU A 170 25.44 -42.11 82.83
CA LEU A 170 24.83 -43.40 83.13
C LEU A 170 23.36 -43.45 82.68
N GLU A 171 22.60 -42.38 82.88
CA GLU A 171 21.24 -42.22 82.35
C GLU A 171 21.23 -42.23 80.82
N TRP A 172 22.14 -41.49 80.17
CA TRP A 172 22.29 -41.52 78.71
C TRP A 172 22.64 -42.94 78.22
N MET A 173 23.62 -43.61 78.84
CA MET A 173 23.99 -44.98 78.46
C MET A 173 22.87 -45.99 78.74
N HIS A 174 22.09 -45.82 79.82
CA HIS A 174 20.92 -46.64 80.08
C HIS A 174 19.86 -46.45 79.00
N ASN A 175 19.57 -45.20 78.60
CA ASN A 175 18.61 -44.90 77.55
C ASN A 175 19.07 -45.42 76.17
N GLN A 176 20.37 -45.35 75.85
CA GLN A 176 20.92 -46.01 74.66
C GLN A 176 20.80 -47.53 74.74
N LEU A 177 21.07 -48.14 75.89
CA LEU A 177 20.93 -49.59 76.10
C LEU A 177 19.46 -50.05 75.97
N GLN A 178 18.50 -49.27 76.47
CA GLN A 178 17.07 -49.58 76.31
C GLN A 178 16.60 -49.35 74.87
N SER A 179 17.11 -48.33 74.17
CA SER A 179 16.86 -48.14 72.73
C SER A 179 17.42 -49.31 71.91
N ALA A 180 18.65 -49.75 72.19
CA ALA A 180 19.27 -50.90 71.55
C ALA A 180 18.51 -52.22 71.83
N LYS A 181 18.04 -52.43 73.07
CA LYS A 181 17.17 -53.58 73.42
C LYS A 181 15.84 -53.51 72.67
N SER A 182 15.18 -52.35 72.64
CA SER A 182 13.92 -52.17 71.92
C SER A 182 14.09 -52.42 70.42
N ASN A 183 15.16 -51.90 69.81
CA ASN A 183 15.49 -52.17 68.41
C ASN A 183 15.78 -53.65 68.17
N ARG A 184 16.61 -54.31 69.01
CA ARG A 184 16.82 -55.77 68.97
C ARG A 184 15.49 -56.53 69.03
N ASP A 185 14.59 -56.14 69.92
CA ASP A 185 13.33 -56.86 70.12
C ASP A 185 12.34 -56.61 68.96
N ARG A 186 12.36 -55.43 68.34
CA ARG A 186 11.66 -55.14 67.08
C ARG A 186 12.25 -55.93 65.91
N TYR A 187 13.58 -56.02 65.79
CA TYR A 187 14.23 -56.87 64.79
C TYR A 187 13.94 -58.36 65.02
N ALA A 188 13.89 -58.83 66.26
CA ALA A 188 13.52 -60.21 66.59
C ALA A 188 12.03 -60.53 66.34
N ILE A 189 11.14 -59.53 66.41
CA ILE A 189 9.75 -59.66 65.95
C ILE A 189 9.70 -59.72 64.42
N PHE A 190 10.41 -58.82 63.73
CA PHE A 190 10.50 -58.80 62.25
C PHE A 190 11.15 -60.07 61.69
N GLU A 191 12.18 -60.62 62.35
CA GLU A 191 12.82 -61.89 62.00
C GLU A 191 11.86 -63.08 62.22
N ARG A 192 11.07 -63.07 63.29
CA ARG A 192 10.01 -64.09 63.49
C ARG A 192 8.92 -63.97 62.44
N GLU A 193 8.58 -62.76 62.00
CA GLU A 193 7.60 -62.53 60.94
C GLU A 193 8.15 -63.03 59.59
N LEU A 194 9.36 -62.61 59.19
CA LEU A 194 10.03 -63.12 57.98
C LEU A 194 10.21 -64.64 58.00
N ASN A 195 10.50 -65.25 59.15
CA ASN A 195 10.57 -66.71 59.25
C ASN A 195 9.18 -67.36 59.22
N ARG A 196 8.12 -66.71 59.74
CA ARG A 196 6.73 -67.17 59.61
C ARG A 196 6.26 -67.10 58.16
N GLU A 197 6.50 -65.99 57.47
CA GLU A 197 6.25 -65.82 56.04
C GLU A 197 7.04 -66.86 55.22
N LYS A 198 8.32 -67.08 55.54
CA LYS A 198 9.17 -68.09 54.89
C LYS A 198 8.71 -69.53 55.13
N SER A 199 8.14 -69.84 56.29
CA SER A 199 7.53 -71.15 56.58
C SER A 199 6.17 -71.32 55.89
N ALA A 200 5.32 -70.29 55.89
CA ALA A 200 4.07 -70.31 55.12
C ALA A 200 4.36 -70.41 53.61
N ALA A 201 5.39 -69.73 53.13
CA ALA A 201 5.97 -69.85 51.79
C ALA A 201 6.95 -71.03 51.65
N ALA A 202 6.96 -71.99 52.58
CA ALA A 202 7.52 -73.34 52.42
C ALA A 202 6.40 -74.35 52.13
N GLU A 203 5.25 -74.24 52.81
CA GLU A 203 4.08 -75.10 52.57
C GLU A 203 3.28 -74.67 51.34
N GLY A 204 3.07 -73.36 51.14
CA GLY A 204 2.54 -72.76 49.91
C GLY A 204 3.59 -72.49 48.81
N SER A 205 4.83 -72.95 49.02
CA SER A 205 6.01 -72.47 48.28
C SER A 205 5.93 -72.64 46.77
N TYR A 206 5.57 -73.85 46.32
CA TYR A 206 5.88 -74.29 44.98
C TYR A 206 5.12 -73.48 43.92
N GLU A 207 3.81 -73.29 44.12
CA GLU A 207 2.97 -72.55 43.17
C GLU A 207 3.23 -71.03 43.23
N SER A 208 3.54 -70.49 44.42
CA SER A 208 3.92 -69.08 44.58
C SER A 208 5.27 -68.77 43.89
N CYS A 209 6.31 -69.57 44.16
CA CYS A 209 7.61 -69.43 43.51
C CYS A 209 7.56 -69.70 42.00
N LYS A 210 6.70 -70.62 41.55
CA LYS A 210 6.44 -70.89 40.13
C LYS A 210 5.78 -69.69 39.45
N LYS A 211 4.75 -69.11 40.07
CA LYS A 211 4.10 -67.90 39.57
C LYS A 211 5.08 -66.73 39.51
N ILE A 212 5.82 -66.44 40.58
CA ILE A 212 6.84 -65.37 40.59
C ILE A 212 7.90 -65.58 39.49
N LYS A 213 8.30 -66.82 39.21
CA LYS A 213 9.22 -67.12 38.08
C LYS A 213 8.57 -66.89 36.71
N GLN A 214 7.28 -67.17 36.55
CA GLN A 214 6.53 -66.86 35.32
C GLN A 214 6.38 -65.33 35.15
N ASP A 215 6.01 -64.62 36.22
CA ASP A 215 5.88 -63.16 36.26
C ASP A 215 7.23 -62.48 35.91
N ILE A 216 8.36 -62.98 36.43
CA ILE A 216 9.72 -62.51 36.10
C ILE A 216 10.05 -62.73 34.62
N GLU A 217 9.71 -63.88 34.05
CA GLU A 217 10.03 -64.16 32.64
C GLU A 217 9.13 -63.34 31.69
N GLU A 218 7.85 -63.15 32.03
CA GLU A 218 6.96 -62.25 31.29
C GLU A 218 7.46 -60.80 31.37
N LEU A 219 7.96 -60.35 32.54
CA LEU A 219 8.56 -59.03 32.72
C LEU A 219 9.78 -58.83 31.82
N LYS A 220 10.71 -59.79 31.72
CA LYS A 220 11.87 -59.72 30.79
C LYS A 220 11.46 -59.68 29.33
N ILE A 221 10.45 -60.46 28.95
CA ILE A 221 9.91 -60.44 27.58
C ILE A 221 9.32 -59.05 27.29
N ARG A 222 8.56 -58.48 28.23
CA ARG A 222 7.97 -57.15 28.12
C ARG A 222 9.04 -56.04 28.09
N GLU A 223 10.09 -56.16 28.90
CA GLU A 223 11.25 -55.27 28.92
C GLU A 223 12.02 -55.31 27.59
N SER A 224 12.37 -56.49 27.07
CA SER A 224 13.08 -56.62 25.80
C SER A 224 12.28 -56.06 24.61
N VAL A 225 10.96 -56.29 24.57
CA VAL A 225 10.05 -55.69 23.57
C VAL A 225 9.97 -54.16 23.74
N ALA A 226 9.91 -53.65 24.96
CA ALA A 226 9.90 -52.20 25.22
C ALA A 226 11.22 -51.54 24.78
N VAL A 227 12.37 -52.13 25.10
CA VAL A 227 13.70 -51.64 24.68
C VAL A 227 13.87 -51.71 23.15
N GLN A 228 13.38 -52.77 22.49
CA GLN A 228 13.41 -52.86 21.04
C GLN A 228 12.54 -51.77 20.38
N LYS A 229 11.34 -51.52 20.90
CA LYS A 229 10.46 -50.44 20.42
C LYS A 229 11.08 -49.06 20.65
N LEU A 230 11.67 -48.83 21.81
CA LEU A 230 12.31 -47.57 22.17
C LEU A 230 13.45 -47.25 21.18
N ARG A 231 14.33 -48.22 20.90
CA ARG A 231 15.39 -48.08 19.88
C ARG A 231 14.89 -47.84 18.46
N GLN A 232 13.75 -48.43 18.09
CA GLN A 232 13.12 -48.13 16.81
C GLN A 232 12.68 -46.66 16.76
N THR A 233 11.98 -46.18 17.78
CA THR A 233 11.53 -44.79 17.87
C THR A 233 12.71 -43.80 17.94
N GLU A 234 13.79 -44.10 18.67
CA GLU A 234 15.03 -43.30 18.65
C GLU A 234 15.59 -43.15 17.23
N SER A 235 15.68 -44.25 16.47
CA SER A 235 16.14 -44.22 15.08
C SER A 235 15.14 -43.54 14.12
N GLU A 236 13.85 -43.51 14.45
CA GLU A 236 12.85 -42.76 13.67
C GLU A 236 12.96 -41.25 13.97
N CYS A 237 13.14 -40.85 15.23
CA CYS A 237 13.41 -39.47 15.63
C CYS A 237 14.68 -38.90 14.98
N GLU A 238 15.81 -39.63 14.99
CA GLU A 238 17.06 -39.20 14.37
C GLU A 238 16.91 -38.88 12.87
N LYS A 239 16.06 -39.65 12.16
CA LYS A 239 15.73 -39.40 10.74
C LYS A 239 14.88 -38.15 10.57
N PHE A 240 13.80 -38.01 11.34
CA PHE A 240 12.93 -36.83 11.26
C PHE A 240 13.65 -35.54 11.66
N GLU A 241 14.60 -35.58 12.59
CA GLU A 241 15.47 -34.45 12.89
C GLU A 241 16.43 -34.12 11.74
N ALA A 242 16.93 -35.12 11.00
CA ALA A 242 17.77 -34.89 9.83
C ALA A 242 16.98 -34.32 8.65
N GLU A 243 15.74 -34.78 8.45
CA GLU A 243 14.80 -34.24 7.47
C GLU A 243 14.41 -32.80 7.82
N LEU A 244 14.10 -32.51 9.09
CA LEU A 244 13.78 -31.16 9.57
C LEU A 244 14.94 -30.17 9.31
N ARG A 245 16.18 -30.54 9.65
CA ARG A 245 17.35 -29.68 9.44
C ARG A 245 17.61 -29.33 7.96
N GLU A 246 17.28 -30.22 7.03
CA GLU A 246 17.38 -29.93 5.59
C GLU A 246 16.20 -29.05 5.11
N ILE A 247 15.01 -29.22 5.67
CA ILE A 247 13.86 -28.32 5.41
C ILE A 247 14.16 -26.91 5.92
N GLU A 248 14.65 -26.74 7.15
CA GLU A 248 15.08 -25.45 7.71
C GLU A 248 16.18 -24.78 6.86
N ARG A 249 17.10 -25.58 6.30
CA ARG A 249 18.15 -25.10 5.39
C ARG A 249 17.59 -24.59 4.06
N LEU A 250 16.60 -25.31 3.50
CA LEU A 250 15.93 -24.95 2.25
C LEU A 250 15.00 -23.74 2.42
N GLU A 251 14.28 -23.65 3.53
CA GLU A 251 13.43 -22.50 3.90
C GLU A 251 14.29 -21.23 3.99
N SER A 252 15.41 -21.29 4.71
CA SER A 252 16.35 -20.16 4.76
C SER A 252 17.02 -19.84 3.41
N GLU A 253 17.14 -20.79 2.49
CA GLU A 253 17.64 -20.53 1.13
C GLU A 253 16.57 -19.79 0.29
N GLN A 254 15.32 -20.24 0.35
CA GLN A 254 14.17 -19.61 -0.30
C GLN A 254 13.88 -18.20 0.24
N ASP A 255 13.95 -17.96 1.55
CA ASP A 255 13.77 -16.63 2.17
C ASP A 255 14.64 -15.56 1.49
N LYS A 256 15.89 -15.92 1.15
CA LYS A 256 16.86 -15.01 0.52
C LYS A 256 16.56 -14.78 -0.97
N GLU A 257 16.01 -15.79 -1.66
CA GLU A 257 15.54 -15.64 -3.04
C GLU A 257 14.27 -14.77 -3.09
N GLU A 258 13.37 -14.89 -2.10
CA GLU A 258 12.19 -14.04 -1.97
C GLU A 258 12.57 -12.59 -1.61
N GLU A 259 13.50 -12.35 -0.68
CA GLU A 259 14.03 -11.01 -0.36
C GLU A 259 14.57 -10.31 -1.62
N GLN A 260 15.43 -10.99 -2.40
CA GLN A 260 15.96 -10.48 -3.67
C GLN A 260 14.86 -10.22 -4.71
N PHE A 261 13.88 -11.13 -4.83
CA PHE A 261 12.74 -10.96 -5.74
C PHE A 261 11.89 -9.73 -5.37
N TRP A 262 11.67 -9.47 -4.08
CA TRP A 262 10.91 -8.30 -3.63
C TRP A 262 11.66 -7.00 -3.88
N ASP A 263 12.98 -6.95 -3.69
CA ASP A 263 13.80 -5.78 -4.03
C ASP A 263 13.79 -5.48 -5.55
N ASP A 264 14.01 -6.50 -6.40
CA ASP A 264 13.90 -6.36 -7.86
C ASP A 264 12.49 -5.92 -8.30
N TYR A 265 11.44 -6.43 -7.66
CA TYR A 265 10.05 -6.05 -7.94
C TYR A 265 9.74 -4.61 -7.51
N ASN A 266 10.24 -4.18 -6.34
CA ASN A 266 10.11 -2.81 -5.86
C ASN A 266 10.84 -1.82 -6.79
N GLN A 267 12.06 -2.15 -7.24
CA GLN A 267 12.81 -1.37 -8.22
C GLN A 267 12.05 -1.25 -9.55
N TYR A 268 11.50 -2.36 -10.07
CA TYR A 268 10.67 -2.36 -11.28
C TYR A 268 9.42 -1.48 -11.15
N LEU A 269 8.74 -1.49 -9.98
CA LEU A 269 7.59 -0.62 -9.73
C LEU A 269 7.96 0.86 -9.77
N LEU A 270 9.10 1.26 -9.18
CA LEU A 270 9.59 2.63 -9.20
C LEU A 270 9.93 3.11 -10.62
N GLU A 271 10.61 2.27 -11.42
CA GLU A 271 10.91 2.57 -12.83
C GLU A 271 9.64 2.72 -13.67
N SER A 272 8.65 1.85 -13.43
CA SER A 272 7.34 1.89 -14.09
C SER A 272 6.56 3.17 -13.75
N GLU A 273 6.57 3.59 -12.48
CA GLU A 273 5.94 4.84 -12.03
C GLU A 273 6.65 6.08 -12.60
N GLU A 274 7.99 6.08 -12.69
CA GLU A 274 8.71 7.19 -13.33
C GLU A 274 8.33 7.32 -14.81
N ILE A 275 8.33 6.21 -15.56
CA ILE A 275 7.94 6.20 -16.98
C ILE A 275 6.50 6.69 -17.17
N GLN A 276 5.57 6.29 -16.29
CA GLN A 276 4.19 6.77 -16.34
C GLN A 276 4.08 8.27 -16.02
N SER A 277 4.81 8.77 -15.02
CA SER A 277 4.88 10.20 -14.70
C SER A 277 5.46 11.03 -15.85
N GLN A 278 6.52 10.53 -16.50
CA GLN A 278 7.08 11.15 -17.71
C GLN A 278 6.05 11.18 -18.86
N LEU A 279 5.31 10.10 -19.08
CA LEU A 279 4.26 9.99 -20.10
C LEU A 279 3.12 11.01 -19.85
N ASP A 280 2.62 11.13 -18.62
CA ASP A 280 1.55 12.06 -18.28
C ASP A 280 2.02 13.53 -18.34
N SER A 281 3.27 13.80 -17.98
CA SER A 281 3.92 15.11 -18.14
C SER A 281 4.03 15.54 -19.62
N VAL A 282 4.41 14.62 -20.52
CA VAL A 282 4.46 14.89 -21.97
C VAL A 282 3.05 15.02 -22.55
N THR A 283 2.13 14.13 -22.16
CA THR A 283 0.74 14.14 -22.64
C THR A 283 0.00 15.41 -22.23
N THR A 284 0.26 15.92 -21.02
CA THR A 284 -0.33 17.19 -20.53
C THR A 284 0.19 18.40 -21.29
N ARG A 285 1.51 18.47 -21.57
CA ARG A 285 2.09 19.50 -22.44
C ARG A 285 1.48 19.46 -23.85
N TYR A 286 1.46 18.29 -24.48
CA TYR A 286 0.84 18.11 -25.80
C TYR A 286 -0.64 18.54 -25.85
N ARG A 287 -1.43 18.27 -24.80
CA ARG A 287 -2.82 18.75 -24.69
C ARG A 287 -2.90 20.28 -24.60
N ASN A 288 -1.99 20.93 -23.87
CA ASN A 288 -1.92 22.38 -23.79
C ASN A 288 -1.55 23.01 -25.15
N ASP A 289 -0.51 22.48 -25.80
CA ASP A 289 -0.04 22.95 -27.11
C ASP A 289 -1.12 22.77 -28.19
N GLN A 290 -1.85 21.65 -28.18
CA GLN A 290 -3.03 21.42 -29.03
C GLN A 290 -4.13 22.46 -28.78
N ASN A 291 -4.43 22.75 -27.51
CA ASN A 291 -5.45 23.74 -27.14
C ASN A 291 -5.05 25.17 -27.52
N GLU A 292 -3.77 25.54 -27.40
CA GLU A 292 -3.26 26.83 -27.85
C GLU A 292 -3.27 26.94 -29.37
N LEU A 293 -2.79 25.91 -30.09
CA LEU A 293 -2.85 25.86 -31.55
C LEU A 293 -4.29 25.90 -32.08
N ALA A 294 -5.26 25.30 -31.37
CA ALA A 294 -6.68 25.40 -31.70
C ALA A 294 -7.21 26.83 -31.52
N LYS A 295 -6.85 27.52 -30.42
CA LYS A 295 -7.17 28.94 -30.21
C LYS A 295 -6.57 29.80 -31.32
N LEU A 296 -5.27 29.70 -31.57
CA LEU A 296 -4.56 30.47 -32.60
C LEU A 296 -5.10 30.24 -34.02
N LYS A 297 -5.60 29.04 -34.33
CA LYS A 297 -6.31 28.75 -35.60
C LYS A 297 -7.72 29.33 -35.67
N ALA A 298 -8.40 29.51 -34.53
CA ALA A 298 -9.73 30.11 -34.44
C ALA A 298 -9.69 31.65 -34.43
N THR A 299 -8.64 32.24 -33.84
CA THR A 299 -8.35 33.68 -33.80
C THR A 299 -7.99 34.20 -35.20
N ASN A 300 -8.97 34.75 -35.90
CA ASN A 300 -8.76 35.40 -37.18
C ASN A 300 -8.81 36.91 -37.00
N VAL A 301 -7.65 37.57 -37.08
CA VAL A 301 -7.48 39.01 -36.87
C VAL A 301 -8.50 39.87 -37.64
N TYR A 302 -8.96 39.43 -38.83
CA TYR A 302 -9.99 40.16 -39.59
C TYR A 302 -11.41 40.00 -39.04
N LYS A 303 -11.72 38.87 -38.38
CA LYS A 303 -12.97 38.66 -37.66
C LYS A 303 -12.98 39.47 -36.36
N ASP A 304 -11.85 39.53 -35.68
CA ASP A 304 -11.73 40.19 -34.37
C ASP A 304 -11.65 41.73 -34.50
N ALA A 305 -11.10 42.24 -35.61
CA ALA A 305 -11.08 43.68 -35.93
C ALA A 305 -12.40 44.21 -36.56
N PHE A 306 -13.21 43.32 -37.14
CA PHE A 306 -14.48 43.62 -37.81
C PHE A 306 -15.52 42.56 -37.46
N CYS A 307 -15.97 42.56 -36.21
CA CYS A 307 -17.01 41.70 -35.67
C CYS A 307 -18.37 42.06 -36.29
N ILE A 308 -18.71 41.42 -37.41
CA ILE A 308 -20.04 41.54 -38.03
C ILE A 308 -21.01 40.57 -37.34
N GLY A 309 -22.17 41.08 -36.92
CA GLY A 309 -23.24 40.34 -36.26
C GLY A 309 -24.63 40.81 -36.66
N CYS A 310 -25.64 40.41 -35.88
CA CYS A 310 -27.02 40.88 -36.00
C CYS A 310 -27.62 41.01 -34.60
N GLU A 311 -28.26 42.15 -34.33
CA GLU A 311 -28.88 42.46 -33.04
C GLU A 311 -30.28 43.04 -33.31
N THR A 312 -31.31 42.47 -32.67
CA THR A 312 -32.73 42.88 -32.86
C THR A 312 -33.21 42.90 -34.32
N GLY A 313 -32.55 42.15 -35.22
CA GLY A 313 -32.85 42.14 -36.66
C GLY A 313 -32.10 43.18 -37.49
N VAL A 314 -31.29 44.05 -36.87
CA VAL A 314 -30.40 45.00 -37.55
C VAL A 314 -28.98 44.43 -37.60
N GLY A 315 -28.31 44.53 -38.74
CA GLY A 315 -26.91 44.12 -38.87
C GLY A 315 -25.98 45.01 -38.05
N THR A 316 -25.05 44.42 -37.31
CA THR A 316 -24.07 45.14 -36.48
C THR A 316 -22.65 44.94 -36.98
N ILE A 317 -21.80 45.95 -36.78
CA ILE A 317 -20.35 45.87 -37.03
C ILE A 317 -19.59 46.50 -35.85
N ASN A 318 -18.74 45.71 -35.18
CA ASN A 318 -18.07 46.09 -33.93
C ASN A 318 -19.04 46.62 -32.84
N GLY A 319 -20.28 46.09 -32.81
CA GLY A 319 -21.34 46.52 -31.89
C GLY A 319 -22.15 47.74 -32.35
N LEU A 320 -21.83 48.36 -33.49
CA LEU A 320 -22.55 49.51 -34.04
C LEU A 320 -23.64 49.03 -35.03
N ARG A 321 -24.87 49.51 -34.88
CA ARG A 321 -26.03 49.11 -35.70
C ARG A 321 -26.06 49.85 -37.04
N LEU A 322 -25.98 49.11 -38.15
CA LEU A 322 -25.99 49.62 -39.52
C LEU A 322 -27.43 49.78 -40.06
N GLY A 323 -28.25 50.56 -39.36
CA GLY A 323 -29.63 50.82 -39.77
C GLY A 323 -30.52 51.29 -38.62
N ARG A 324 -31.80 51.55 -38.93
CA ARG A 324 -32.85 51.90 -37.97
C ARG A 324 -34.12 51.14 -38.30
N LEU A 325 -34.86 50.72 -37.27
CA LEU A 325 -36.20 50.13 -37.40
C LEU A 325 -37.25 51.08 -36.81
N THR A 326 -38.54 50.82 -37.05
CA THR A 326 -39.62 51.55 -36.36
C THR A 326 -39.57 51.35 -34.85
N ASP A 327 -39.16 50.16 -34.43
CA ASP A 327 -39.25 49.68 -33.05
C ASP A 327 -37.92 49.87 -32.30
N VAL A 328 -36.83 50.11 -33.03
CA VAL A 328 -35.47 50.34 -32.51
C VAL A 328 -34.92 51.61 -33.16
N PRO A 329 -35.08 52.79 -32.52
CA PRO A 329 -34.43 54.00 -32.98
C PRO A 329 -32.91 53.91 -32.77
N VAL A 330 -32.17 54.37 -33.76
CA VAL A 330 -30.70 54.41 -33.78
C VAL A 330 -30.28 55.78 -34.29
N GLU A 331 -29.37 56.46 -33.58
CA GLU A 331 -28.90 57.78 -33.97
C GLU A 331 -27.98 57.72 -35.19
N TRP A 332 -28.02 58.77 -36.03
CA TRP A 332 -27.12 58.86 -37.18
C TRP A 332 -25.65 58.77 -36.81
N VAL A 333 -25.23 59.23 -35.62
CA VAL A 333 -23.84 59.12 -35.17
C VAL A 333 -23.35 57.68 -35.16
N GLU A 334 -24.19 56.74 -34.72
CA GLU A 334 -23.91 55.30 -34.69
C GLU A 334 -23.95 54.69 -36.10
N ILE A 335 -24.99 55.00 -36.89
CA ILE A 335 -25.14 54.52 -38.27
C ILE A 335 -23.96 54.99 -39.14
N ASN A 336 -23.54 56.24 -38.99
CA ASN A 336 -22.42 56.83 -39.70
C ASN A 336 -21.08 56.19 -39.26
N ALA A 337 -20.91 55.90 -37.97
CA ALA A 337 -19.75 55.16 -37.47
C ALA A 337 -19.70 53.72 -38.03
N ALA A 338 -20.85 53.04 -38.09
CA ALA A 338 -20.99 51.71 -38.69
C ALA A 338 -20.65 51.72 -40.20
N TRP A 339 -21.10 52.74 -40.95
CA TRP A 339 -20.66 52.96 -42.33
C TRP A 339 -19.16 53.24 -42.44
N GLY A 340 -18.57 53.95 -41.48
CA GLY A 340 -17.13 54.17 -41.39
C GLY A 340 -16.33 52.88 -41.22
N HIS A 341 -16.74 52.00 -40.29
CA HIS A 341 -16.14 50.67 -40.13
C HIS A 341 -16.35 49.79 -41.38
N THR A 342 -17.51 49.90 -42.03
CA THR A 342 -17.84 49.14 -43.25
C THR A 342 -17.00 49.58 -44.46
N ALA A 343 -16.77 50.89 -44.62
CA ALA A 343 -15.85 51.45 -45.62
C ALA A 343 -14.39 51.08 -45.34
N LEU A 344 -13.96 51.11 -44.07
CA LEU A 344 -12.61 50.70 -43.66
C LEU A 344 -12.37 49.20 -43.90
N LEU A 345 -13.36 48.35 -43.59
CA LEU A 345 -13.33 46.93 -43.91
C LEU A 345 -13.15 46.71 -45.41
N LEU A 346 -14.00 47.30 -46.26
CA LEU A 346 -13.93 47.09 -47.70
C LEU A 346 -12.59 47.59 -48.28
N GLN A 347 -12.08 48.74 -47.83
CA GLN A 347 -10.74 49.22 -48.23
C GLN A 347 -9.62 48.26 -47.76
N THR A 348 -9.76 47.66 -46.57
CA THR A 348 -8.81 46.67 -46.02
C THR A 348 -8.83 45.37 -46.82
N LEU A 349 -10.01 44.92 -47.27
CA LEU A 349 -10.15 43.77 -48.18
C LEU A 349 -9.45 44.04 -49.52
N CYS A 350 -9.67 45.21 -50.14
CA CYS A 350 -8.98 45.63 -51.36
C CYS A 350 -7.45 45.63 -51.20
N LYS A 351 -6.94 46.27 -50.13
CA LYS A 351 -5.50 46.29 -49.78
C LYS A 351 -4.93 44.89 -49.62
N ARG A 352 -5.56 44.03 -48.80
CA ARG A 352 -5.16 42.63 -48.56
C ARG A 352 -5.11 41.82 -49.85
N MET A 353 -6.09 42.00 -50.74
CA MET A 353 -6.14 41.32 -52.03
C MET A 353 -5.19 41.88 -53.08
N LYS A 354 -4.56 43.04 -52.83
CA LYS A 354 -3.86 43.84 -53.85
C LYS A 354 -4.76 44.12 -55.06
N PHE A 355 -6.02 44.50 -54.78
CA PHE A 355 -7.03 44.80 -55.79
C PHE A 355 -7.39 46.29 -55.75
N THR A 356 -7.37 46.94 -56.92
CA THR A 356 -7.82 48.31 -57.13
C THR A 356 -9.25 48.29 -57.65
N LEU A 357 -10.15 49.03 -56.99
CA LEU A 357 -11.51 49.25 -57.46
C LEU A 357 -11.49 49.98 -58.81
N ASP A 358 -12.32 49.54 -59.75
CA ASP A 358 -12.45 50.16 -61.05
C ASP A 358 -13.51 51.27 -61.01
N GLY A 359 -13.08 52.51 -61.28
CA GLY A 359 -13.96 53.68 -61.30
C GLY A 359 -14.26 54.33 -59.95
N TYR A 360 -13.82 53.78 -58.82
CA TYR A 360 -14.13 54.30 -57.47
C TYR A 360 -12.91 54.34 -56.54
N ARG A 361 -12.92 55.24 -55.54
CA ARG A 361 -11.95 55.29 -54.44
C ARG A 361 -12.67 55.42 -53.09
N LEU A 362 -12.49 54.43 -52.21
CA LEU A 362 -12.97 54.46 -50.82
C LEU A 362 -12.05 55.30 -49.94
N ILE A 363 -12.62 56.24 -49.20
CA ILE A 363 -11.93 57.14 -48.26
C ILE A 363 -12.56 56.97 -46.86
N PRO A 364 -12.09 56.00 -46.05
CA PRO A 364 -12.57 55.83 -44.68
C PRO A 364 -12.04 56.96 -43.78
N MET A 365 -12.96 57.68 -43.13
CA MET A 365 -12.69 58.83 -42.26
C MET A 365 -13.55 58.75 -40.98
N GLY A 366 -13.60 57.56 -40.38
CA GLY A 366 -14.55 57.27 -39.29
C GLY A 366 -15.99 57.55 -39.73
N SER A 367 -16.76 58.22 -38.88
CA SER A 367 -18.15 58.60 -39.15
C SER A 367 -18.36 59.57 -40.32
N PHE A 368 -17.31 60.11 -40.94
CA PHE A 368 -17.40 61.04 -42.07
C PHE A 368 -16.83 60.45 -43.38
N SER A 369 -16.89 59.13 -43.52
CA SER A 369 -16.36 58.38 -44.66
C SER A 369 -17.01 58.73 -46.00
N ARG A 370 -16.24 58.58 -47.09
CA ARG A 370 -16.64 59.05 -48.43
C ARG A 370 -16.24 58.07 -49.54
N ILE A 371 -16.93 58.17 -50.68
CA ILE A 371 -16.55 57.56 -51.96
C ILE A 371 -16.25 58.68 -52.95
N GLU A 372 -15.20 58.52 -53.75
CA GLU A 372 -14.90 59.39 -54.88
C GLU A 372 -15.01 58.58 -56.19
N ARG A 373 -15.74 59.11 -57.16
CA ARG A 373 -15.83 58.52 -58.50
C ARG A 373 -14.60 58.92 -59.32
N THR A 374 -13.81 57.93 -59.72
CA THR A 374 -12.59 58.08 -60.53
C THR A 374 -12.89 58.10 -62.04
N LYS A 375 -14.02 57.50 -62.46
CA LYS A 375 -14.51 57.48 -63.86
C LYS A 375 -15.76 58.35 -64.00
N GLY A 376 -15.82 59.16 -65.06
CA GLY A 376 -16.94 60.06 -65.33
C GLY A 376 -16.83 61.36 -64.54
N ASP A 377 -17.96 61.83 -64.00
CA ASP A 377 -18.01 62.96 -63.09
C ASP A 377 -17.25 62.63 -61.79
N LYS A 378 -16.34 63.51 -61.36
CA LYS A 378 -15.46 63.31 -60.20
C LYS A 378 -16.16 63.67 -58.89
N SER A 379 -17.41 63.24 -58.74
CA SER A 379 -18.20 63.48 -57.54
C SER A 379 -17.60 62.74 -56.34
N CYS A 380 -17.47 63.46 -55.23
CA CYS A 380 -17.24 62.87 -53.91
C CYS A 380 -18.59 62.78 -53.19
N LEU A 381 -19.02 61.57 -52.88
CA LEU A 381 -20.27 61.27 -52.20
C LEU A 381 -20.01 60.84 -50.75
N GLU A 382 -20.95 61.19 -49.88
CA GLU A 382 -20.81 61.07 -48.43
C GLU A 382 -21.53 59.79 -47.95
N LEU A 383 -20.81 58.90 -47.26
CA LEU A 383 -21.35 57.69 -46.62
C LEU A 383 -21.80 58.00 -45.17
N PHE A 384 -22.41 59.17 -44.98
CA PHE A 384 -22.95 59.61 -43.70
C PHE A 384 -24.17 60.52 -43.92
N GLY A 385 -25.16 60.44 -43.03
CA GLY A 385 -26.35 61.30 -43.01
C GLY A 385 -26.36 62.25 -41.80
N SER A 386 -27.30 63.20 -41.80
CA SER A 386 -27.71 63.96 -40.62
C SER A 386 -29.24 64.10 -40.61
N ASP A 387 -29.83 64.32 -39.44
CA ASP A 387 -31.25 64.68 -39.30
C ASP A 387 -31.52 66.18 -39.53
N ASP A 388 -30.48 66.99 -39.77
CA ASP A 388 -30.55 68.44 -39.98
C ASP A 388 -31.50 68.84 -41.12
N PHE A 389 -32.57 69.55 -40.73
CA PHE A 389 -33.52 70.34 -41.53
C PHE A 389 -34.21 69.67 -42.73
N ALA A 390 -35.54 69.82 -42.80
CA ALA A 390 -36.39 69.06 -43.71
C ALA A 390 -36.08 69.19 -45.21
N LEU A 391 -35.55 70.34 -45.65
CA LEU A 391 -35.13 70.58 -47.04
C LEU A 391 -33.74 70.01 -47.35
N ALA A 392 -32.79 70.11 -46.42
CA ALA A 392 -31.46 69.52 -46.58
C ALA A 392 -31.56 67.99 -46.64
N ARG A 393 -32.40 67.39 -45.80
CA ARG A 393 -32.70 65.95 -45.78
C ARG A 393 -33.02 65.37 -47.16
N MET A 394 -33.82 66.04 -48.00
CA MET A 394 -34.19 65.50 -49.33
C MET A 394 -33.02 65.50 -50.33
N LEU A 395 -32.06 66.42 -50.18
CA LEU A 395 -30.87 66.49 -51.04
C LEU A 395 -29.71 65.66 -50.50
N HIS A 396 -29.57 65.58 -49.16
CA HIS A 396 -28.52 64.82 -48.49
C HIS A 396 -28.82 63.32 -48.53
N ASN A 397 -30.06 62.88 -48.26
CA ASN A 397 -30.48 61.50 -48.48
C ASN A 397 -30.17 61.07 -49.91
N ARG A 398 -30.54 61.86 -50.94
CA ARG A 398 -30.24 61.50 -52.33
C ARG A 398 -28.73 61.38 -52.62
N ARG A 399 -27.85 62.08 -51.90
CA ARG A 399 -26.39 61.88 -52.03
C ARG A 399 -25.92 60.62 -51.30
N PHE A 400 -26.44 60.37 -50.11
CA PHE A 400 -26.18 59.18 -49.31
C PHE A 400 -26.68 57.89 -50.01
N ASP A 401 -27.87 57.92 -50.60
CA ASP A 401 -28.44 56.83 -51.40
C ASP A 401 -27.53 56.49 -52.60
N ASN A 402 -27.06 57.50 -53.33
CA ASN A 402 -26.08 57.31 -54.40
C ASN A 402 -24.73 56.78 -53.87
N ALA A 403 -24.29 57.21 -52.67
CA ALA A 403 -23.08 56.67 -52.03
C ALA A 403 -23.24 55.19 -51.64
N MET A 404 -24.41 54.79 -51.16
CA MET A 404 -24.72 53.39 -50.86
C MET A 404 -24.74 52.53 -52.14
N VAL A 405 -25.29 53.05 -53.25
CA VAL A 405 -25.23 52.37 -54.56
C VAL A 405 -23.79 52.20 -55.04
N ASP A 406 -22.96 53.25 -54.95
CA ASP A 406 -21.53 53.17 -55.29
C ASP A 406 -20.78 52.19 -54.38
N PHE A 407 -21.14 52.12 -53.09
CA PHE A 407 -20.57 51.17 -52.15
C PHE A 407 -20.92 49.72 -52.51
N LEU A 408 -22.17 49.46 -52.90
CA LEU A 408 -22.62 48.14 -53.35
C LEU A 408 -21.93 47.72 -54.65
N GLU A 409 -21.69 48.63 -55.59
CA GLU A 409 -20.88 48.36 -56.78
C GLU A 409 -19.40 48.06 -56.40
N CYS A 410 -18.80 48.81 -55.47
CA CYS A 410 -17.48 48.48 -54.96
C CYS A 410 -17.43 47.09 -54.30
N LEU A 411 -18.47 46.72 -53.55
CA LEU A 411 -18.61 45.41 -52.92
C LEU A 411 -18.78 44.30 -53.97
N ARG A 412 -19.55 44.54 -55.04
CA ARG A 412 -19.71 43.61 -56.18
C ARG A 412 -18.39 43.34 -56.89
N GLN A 413 -17.59 44.37 -57.16
CA GLN A 413 -16.26 44.20 -57.77
C GLN A 413 -15.32 43.38 -56.87
N VAL A 414 -15.33 43.65 -55.56
CA VAL A 414 -14.59 42.85 -54.56
C VAL A 414 -15.07 41.41 -54.52
N SER A 415 -16.39 41.17 -54.59
CA SER A 415 -16.96 39.83 -54.44
C SER A 415 -16.76 38.95 -55.68
N GLU A 416 -16.83 39.52 -56.89
CA GLU A 416 -16.40 38.87 -58.13
C GLU A 416 -14.91 38.50 -58.08
N GLN A 417 -14.06 39.39 -57.54
CA GLN A 417 -12.63 39.12 -57.39
C GLN A 417 -12.33 38.03 -56.35
N VAL A 418 -13.21 37.83 -55.35
CA VAL A 418 -13.16 36.67 -54.44
C VAL A 418 -13.55 35.39 -55.18
N ILE A 419 -14.66 35.38 -55.94
CA ILE A 419 -15.09 34.19 -56.73
C ILE A 419 -14.01 33.78 -57.75
N ARG A 420 -13.40 34.74 -58.45
CA ARG A 420 -12.29 34.48 -59.40
C ARG A 420 -11.08 33.82 -58.75
N ARG A 421 -10.82 34.07 -57.46
CA ARG A 421 -9.71 33.48 -56.71
C ARG A 421 -10.08 32.18 -55.98
N ASN A 422 -11.36 31.98 -55.67
CA ASN A 422 -11.89 30.75 -55.09
C ASN A 422 -13.27 30.44 -55.70
N PRO A 423 -13.34 29.62 -56.77
CA PRO A 423 -14.61 29.26 -57.41
C PRO A 423 -15.60 28.48 -56.53
N GLN A 424 -15.18 27.99 -55.36
CA GLN A 424 -16.07 27.35 -54.38
C GLN A 424 -16.72 28.36 -53.41
N ALA A 425 -16.28 29.64 -53.42
CA ALA A 425 -16.84 30.67 -52.56
C ALA A 425 -18.23 31.11 -53.01
N LYS A 426 -19.27 30.75 -52.25
CA LYS A 426 -20.65 31.21 -52.45
C LYS A 426 -20.91 32.44 -51.59
N ILE A 427 -21.33 33.54 -52.20
CA ILE A 427 -21.83 34.73 -51.50
C ILE A 427 -23.33 34.47 -51.22
N PRO A 428 -23.82 34.63 -49.97
CA PRO A 428 -25.20 34.29 -49.63
C PRO A 428 -26.25 35.30 -50.14
N PHE A 429 -25.84 36.54 -50.42
CA PHE A 429 -26.69 37.61 -50.93
C PHE A 429 -26.10 38.14 -52.24
N ARG A 430 -26.96 38.56 -53.18
CA ARG A 430 -26.60 38.95 -54.54
C ARG A 430 -27.32 40.22 -54.96
#